data_AF-A0A942NMM7-F1
#
_entry.id   AF-A0A942NMM7-F1
#
_cell.length_a   1.000
_cell.length_b   1.000
_cell.length_c   1.000
_cell.angle_alpha   90.00
_cell.angle_beta   90.00
_cell.angle_gamma   90.00
#
_symmetry.space_group_name_H-M   'P 1'
#
loop_
_entity.id
_entity.type
_entity.pdbx_description
1 polymer ?
#
loop_
_entity_poly.entity_id
_entity_poly.type
_entity_poly.pdbx_seq_one_letter_code
_entity_poly.pdbx_strand_id
1 'polypeptide(L)'
;MVAIRSVQALMVAGFALGWAGAAVAQDAPKWSDIDCAQSRLSAPPGLQCKATQNYAGGDRSTGSAGGTFRRFLASGRMNGAGVFYYLAEATSLGASVMEGASLVKDIRSEMKDGNMIHEFSPMGNRGGADYMTFMTGAGNSCVGTRRYGPSQGDGYKWILYGVSCDPRGRTITDAQIDGFIAGASYRGS
;
A
#
# COMPACT_ATOMS: atom_id res chain seq x y z
N MET A 1 77.59 -16.42 -21.92
CA MET A 1 77.61 -15.89 -23.30
C MET A 1 77.07 -16.98 -24.23
N VAL A 2 75.80 -16.88 -24.65
CA VAL A 2 75.18 -17.29 -25.94
C VAL A 2 73.71 -16.82 -25.83
N ALA A 3 73.31 -15.92 -26.72
CA ALA A 3 71.93 -15.49 -26.94
C ALA A 3 71.23 -16.46 -27.91
N ILE A 4 69.90 -16.61 -27.85
CA ILE A 4 69.03 -16.88 -29.03
C ILE A 4 67.56 -16.51 -28.70
N ARG A 5 67.16 -15.39 -29.33
CA ARG A 5 65.91 -15.02 -30.05
C ARG A 5 64.50 -15.31 -29.51
N SER A 6 63.73 -14.20 -29.54
CA SER A 6 62.29 -13.94 -29.40
C SER A 6 61.37 -14.69 -30.37
N VAL A 7 60.03 -14.51 -30.16
CA VAL A 7 58.82 -14.74 -31.04
C VAL A 7 57.80 -15.61 -30.23
N GLN A 8 56.56 -15.26 -29.86
CA GLN A 8 55.54 -14.28 -30.27
C GLN A 8 54.60 -13.92 -29.10
N ALA A 9 53.99 -12.74 -29.19
CA ALA A 9 52.77 -12.38 -28.48
C ALA A 9 51.53 -12.96 -29.20
N LEU A 10 50.50 -13.38 -28.46
CA LEU A 10 49.10 -13.28 -28.90
C LEU A 10 48.13 -13.38 -27.70
N MET A 11 47.27 -12.37 -27.59
CA MET A 11 46.16 -12.26 -26.63
C MET A 11 45.03 -13.23 -26.98
N VAL A 12 44.28 -13.73 -25.98
CA VAL A 12 42.81 -13.82 -26.04
C VAL A 12 42.24 -13.60 -24.63
N ALA A 13 41.56 -12.47 -24.45
CA ALA A 13 40.62 -12.22 -23.37
C ALA A 13 39.21 -12.63 -23.85
N GLY A 14 38.39 -13.20 -22.96
CA GLY A 14 36.97 -13.48 -23.22
C GLY A 14 36.50 -14.68 -22.39
N PHE A 15 35.34 -14.72 -21.73
CA PHE A 15 34.20 -13.81 -21.63
C PHE A 15 33.63 -14.07 -20.22
N ALA A 16 33.70 -13.11 -19.31
CA ALA A 16 32.86 -13.14 -18.12
C ALA A 16 31.52 -12.52 -18.51
N LEU A 17 30.58 -13.33 -19.01
CA LEU A 17 29.18 -12.94 -19.15
C LEU A 17 28.57 -12.83 -17.75
N GLY A 18 28.93 -11.74 -17.05
CA GLY A 18 28.15 -11.26 -15.93
C GLY A 18 26.79 -10.86 -16.48
N TRP A 19 25.77 -11.69 -16.23
CA TRP A 19 24.39 -11.25 -16.32
C TRP A 19 24.22 -10.11 -15.33
N ALA A 20 24.44 -8.88 -15.79
CA ALA A 20 23.90 -7.70 -15.13
C ALA A 20 22.39 -7.82 -15.26
N GLY A 21 21.76 -8.49 -14.29
CA GLY A 21 20.31 -8.41 -14.12
C GLY A 21 19.97 -6.93 -14.09
N ALA A 22 19.17 -6.48 -15.05
CA ALA A 22 18.71 -5.11 -15.08
C ALA A 22 18.05 -4.84 -13.72
N ALA A 23 18.68 -3.99 -12.91
CA ALA A 23 18.03 -3.45 -11.74
C ALA A 23 16.80 -2.72 -12.26
N VAL A 24 15.61 -3.27 -12.01
CA VAL A 24 14.36 -2.57 -12.33
C VAL A 24 14.39 -1.29 -11.50
N ALA A 25 14.50 -0.14 -12.15
CA ALA A 25 14.42 1.13 -11.46
C ALA A 25 13.04 1.19 -10.78
N GLN A 26 13.02 1.31 -9.45
CA GLN A 26 11.79 1.51 -8.70
C GLN A 26 11.33 2.93 -8.94
N ASP A 27 10.18 3.10 -9.59
CA ASP A 27 9.59 4.42 -9.79
C ASP A 27 8.89 4.86 -8.51
N ALA A 28 9.28 6.01 -7.98
CA ALA A 28 8.61 6.57 -6.82
C ALA A 28 7.16 6.97 -7.18
N PRO A 29 6.15 6.58 -6.37
CA PRO A 29 4.78 6.99 -6.59
C PRO A 29 4.65 8.51 -6.45
N LYS A 30 4.07 9.18 -7.46
CA LYS A 30 3.80 10.62 -7.46
C LYS A 30 2.30 10.83 -7.28
N TRP A 31 1.91 11.45 -6.17
CA TRP A 31 0.51 11.72 -5.88
C TRP A 31 0.00 12.96 -6.61
N SER A 32 -1.20 12.85 -7.16
CA SER A 32 -1.93 13.95 -7.80
C SER A 32 -3.36 13.96 -7.30
N ASP A 33 -3.93 15.15 -7.14
CA ASP A 33 -5.36 15.30 -6.87
C ASP A 33 -6.17 14.85 -8.10
N ILE A 34 -7.27 14.14 -7.86
CA ILE A 34 -8.17 13.65 -8.91
C ILE A 34 -9.63 13.92 -8.52
N ASP A 35 -10.52 13.89 -9.51
CA ASP A 35 -11.94 13.73 -9.21
C ASP A 35 -12.16 12.35 -8.59
N CYS A 36 -12.90 12.29 -7.47
CA CYS A 36 -13.25 11.02 -6.83
C CYS A 36 -14.02 10.06 -7.76
N ALA A 37 -14.71 10.55 -8.80
CA ALA A 37 -15.31 9.72 -9.84
C ALA A 37 -14.27 8.95 -10.68
N GLN A 38 -13.03 9.43 -10.76
CA GLN A 38 -11.92 8.76 -11.45
C GLN A 38 -11.18 7.76 -10.55
N SER A 39 -11.54 7.69 -9.27
CA SER A 39 -10.92 6.79 -8.30
C SER A 39 -11.46 5.36 -8.41
N ARG A 40 -10.56 4.37 -8.25
CA ARG A 40 -10.95 2.97 -8.03
C ARG A 40 -11.43 2.72 -6.60
N LEU A 41 -11.23 3.68 -5.72
CA LEU A 41 -11.80 3.70 -4.38
C LEU A 41 -13.14 4.46 -4.43
N SER A 42 -14.24 3.75 -4.23
CA SER A 42 -15.51 4.37 -3.85
C SER A 42 -15.33 4.96 -2.47
N ALA A 43 -15.54 6.26 -2.32
CA ALA A 43 -15.46 6.93 -1.02
C ALA A 43 -16.71 7.81 -0.84
N PRO A 44 -17.12 8.10 0.40
CA PRO A 44 -18.29 8.93 0.63
C PRO A 44 -18.08 10.37 0.14
N PRO A 45 -19.15 11.12 -0.15
CA PRO A 45 -19.05 12.53 -0.56
C PRO A 45 -18.31 13.40 0.47
N GLY A 46 -17.59 14.41 -0.01
CA GLY A 46 -16.86 15.36 0.83
C GLY A 46 -15.42 14.98 1.16
N LEU A 47 -14.93 13.85 0.68
CA LEU A 47 -13.52 13.48 0.75
C LEU A 47 -12.73 14.02 -0.45
N GLN A 48 -11.46 14.35 -0.22
CA GLN A 48 -10.51 14.67 -1.26
C GLN A 48 -9.86 13.38 -1.77
N CYS A 49 -9.86 13.19 -3.08
CA CYS A 49 -9.27 12.02 -3.72
C CYS A 49 -7.94 12.34 -4.37
N LYS A 50 -6.97 11.43 -4.19
CA LYS A 50 -5.69 11.45 -4.85
C LYS A 50 -5.42 10.11 -5.52
N ALA A 51 -4.66 10.13 -6.60
CA ALA A 51 -4.12 8.92 -7.20
C ALA A 51 -2.67 9.12 -7.64
N THR A 52 -1.98 8.01 -7.78
CA THR A 52 -0.66 7.95 -8.40
C THR A 52 -0.78 7.65 -9.89
N GLN A 53 0.31 7.89 -10.61
CA GLN A 53 0.54 7.28 -11.93
C GLN A 53 0.68 5.75 -11.81
N ASN A 54 0.64 5.04 -12.93
CA ASN A 54 1.15 3.66 -12.93
C ASN A 54 2.67 3.71 -12.74
N TYR A 55 3.19 2.99 -11.74
CA TYR A 55 4.61 2.96 -11.44
C TYR A 55 5.11 1.52 -11.25
N ALA A 56 6.38 1.28 -11.60
CA ALA A 56 7.01 -0.03 -11.51
C ALA A 56 7.82 -0.19 -10.21
N GLY A 57 7.98 -1.44 -9.76
CA GLY A 57 8.92 -1.75 -8.67
C GLY A 57 8.43 -1.28 -7.30
N GLY A 58 7.24 -1.73 -6.92
CA GLY A 58 6.57 -1.48 -5.65
C GLY A 58 7.44 -1.45 -4.39
N ASP A 59 6.98 -0.74 -3.35
CA ASP A 59 7.54 -0.87 -2.00
C ASP A 59 7.25 -2.28 -1.42
N ARG A 60 7.69 -2.54 -0.19
CA ARG A 60 7.57 -3.86 0.47
C ARG A 60 6.16 -4.47 0.48
N SER A 61 5.09 -3.69 0.29
CA SER A 61 3.69 -4.15 0.25
C SER A 61 3.14 -4.34 -1.18
N THR A 62 3.95 -4.17 -2.23
CA THR A 62 3.55 -4.40 -3.63
C THR A 62 4.55 -5.36 -4.28
N GLY A 63 4.22 -6.65 -4.33
CA GLY A 63 5.15 -7.76 -4.54
C GLY A 63 5.32 -8.26 -5.97
N SER A 64 6.49 -8.88 -6.14
CA SER A 64 7.12 -9.55 -7.29
C SER A 64 7.75 -8.65 -8.37
N ALA A 65 8.97 -9.03 -8.76
CA ALA A 65 9.85 -8.33 -9.69
C ALA A 65 9.17 -8.09 -11.04
N GLY A 66 8.88 -6.82 -11.37
CA GLY A 66 8.47 -6.41 -12.71
C GLY A 66 6.99 -6.02 -12.91
N GLY A 67 6.20 -5.91 -11.84
CA GLY A 67 4.81 -5.44 -11.93
C GLY A 67 4.64 -3.92 -11.97
N THR A 68 3.52 -3.45 -12.54
CA THR A 68 3.05 -2.06 -12.39
C THR A 68 1.91 -1.98 -11.39
N PHE A 69 1.90 -0.89 -10.63
CA PHE A 69 0.95 -0.65 -9.56
C PHE A 69 0.37 0.74 -9.66
N ARG A 70 -0.78 0.92 -9.02
CA ARG A 70 -1.40 2.22 -8.82
C ARG A 70 -1.98 2.31 -7.42
N ARG A 71 -2.00 3.52 -6.88
CA ARG A 71 -2.53 3.85 -5.55
C ARG A 71 -3.59 4.92 -5.63
N PHE A 72 -4.59 4.77 -4.78
CA PHE A 72 -5.65 5.75 -4.56
C PHE A 72 -5.76 6.07 -3.08
N LEU A 73 -6.17 7.29 -2.78
CA LEU A 73 -6.37 7.78 -1.43
C LEU A 73 -7.62 8.64 -1.42
N ALA A 74 -8.46 8.48 -0.40
CA ALA A 74 -9.55 9.41 -0.12
C ALA A 74 -9.47 9.83 1.35
N SER A 75 -9.41 11.13 1.63
CA SER A 75 -9.31 11.61 3.00
C SER A 75 -10.06 12.90 3.24
N GLY A 76 -10.40 13.18 4.50
CA GLY A 76 -11.18 14.34 4.88
C GLY A 76 -11.84 14.17 6.24
N ARG A 77 -12.98 14.83 6.43
CA ARG A 77 -13.80 14.69 7.64
C ARG A 77 -15.19 14.20 7.28
N MET A 78 -15.72 13.27 8.07
CA MET A 78 -17.10 12.80 7.98
C MET A 78 -17.74 12.83 9.36
N ASN A 79 -18.87 13.52 9.52
CA ASN A 79 -19.60 13.60 10.80
C ASN A 79 -18.73 14.01 12.01
N GLY A 80 -17.71 14.82 11.76
CA GLY A 80 -16.75 15.25 12.78
C GLY A 80 -15.59 14.28 13.03
N ALA A 81 -15.59 13.07 12.47
CA ALA A 81 -14.45 12.15 12.47
C ALA A 81 -13.46 12.50 11.36
N GLY A 82 -12.16 12.35 11.61
CA GLY A 82 -11.15 12.36 10.56
C GLY A 82 -11.13 11.00 9.88
N VAL A 83 -11.20 10.97 8.55
CA VAL A 83 -11.26 9.73 7.77
C VAL A 83 -10.18 9.69 6.70
N PHE A 84 -9.61 8.51 6.53
CA PHE A 84 -8.63 8.19 5.52
C PHE A 84 -8.91 6.79 4.97
N TYR A 85 -8.87 6.65 3.66
CA TYR A 85 -8.90 5.40 2.94
C TYR A 85 -7.75 5.36 1.96
N TYR A 86 -7.14 4.19 1.81
CA TYR A 86 -6.02 3.95 0.92
C TYR A 86 -6.21 2.65 0.17
N LEU A 87 -5.97 2.64 -1.13
CA LEU A 87 -6.09 1.47 -1.99
C LEU A 87 -4.79 1.32 -2.76
N ALA A 88 -4.18 0.15 -2.69
CA ALA A 88 -3.12 -0.27 -3.60
C ALA A 88 -3.69 -1.32 -4.56
N GLU A 89 -3.45 -1.16 -5.86
CA GLU A 89 -3.85 -2.12 -6.89
C GLU A 89 -2.67 -2.51 -7.78
N ALA A 90 -2.64 -3.77 -8.19
CA ALA A 90 -1.80 -4.27 -9.26
C ALA A 90 -2.48 -3.99 -10.60
N THR A 91 -1.76 -3.35 -11.54
CA THR A 91 -2.32 -2.93 -12.83
C THR A 91 -1.80 -3.76 -14.01
N SER A 92 -0.69 -4.45 -13.86
CA SER A 92 -0.18 -5.40 -14.87
C SER A 92 -0.61 -6.84 -14.57
N LEU A 93 -0.73 -7.66 -15.62
CA LEU A 93 -0.98 -9.09 -15.48
C LEU A 93 0.13 -9.76 -14.67
N GLY A 94 -0.24 -10.61 -13.71
CA GLY A 94 0.71 -11.35 -12.87
C GLY A 94 1.28 -10.57 -11.68
N ALA A 95 1.09 -9.25 -11.60
CA ALA A 95 1.54 -8.46 -10.44
C ALA A 95 0.59 -8.60 -9.25
N SER A 96 1.09 -8.54 -8.02
CA SER A 96 0.28 -8.74 -6.82
C SER A 96 0.63 -7.75 -5.71
N VAL A 97 -0.38 -7.26 -5.01
CA VAL A 97 -0.21 -6.46 -3.80
C VAL A 97 -0.07 -7.43 -2.62
N MET A 98 0.99 -7.26 -1.84
CA MET A 98 1.29 -8.13 -0.70
C MET A 98 0.68 -7.56 0.57
N GLU A 99 0.14 -8.44 1.39
CA GLU A 99 -0.24 -8.08 2.73
C GLU A 99 0.99 -7.61 3.54
N GLY A 100 0.83 -6.54 4.30
CA GLY A 100 1.80 -6.17 5.32
C GLY A 100 1.90 -7.21 6.44
N ALA A 101 2.92 -7.09 7.29
CA ALA A 101 3.16 -8.08 8.35
C ALA A 101 2.04 -8.15 9.40
N SER A 102 1.27 -7.07 9.59
CA SER A 102 0.03 -7.05 10.35
C SER A 102 -0.72 -5.74 10.14
N LEU A 103 -2.05 -5.74 10.35
CA LEU A 103 -2.86 -4.52 10.30
C LEU A 103 -2.37 -3.46 11.30
N VAL A 104 -1.88 -3.88 12.48
CA VAL A 104 -1.27 -2.97 13.47
C VAL A 104 -0.06 -2.25 12.88
N LYS A 105 0.84 -2.98 12.19
CA LYS A 105 2.03 -2.37 11.58
C LYS A 105 1.65 -1.43 10.43
N ASP A 106 0.68 -1.83 9.62
CA ASP A 106 0.17 -1.02 8.51
C ASP A 106 -0.45 0.29 9.03
N ILE A 107 -1.33 0.23 10.04
CA ILE A 107 -1.91 1.43 10.67
C ILE A 107 -0.82 2.37 11.20
N ARG A 108 0.21 1.81 11.85
CA ARG A 108 1.31 2.60 12.40
C ARG A 108 2.21 3.22 11.34
N SER A 109 2.38 2.59 10.17
CA SER A 109 3.18 3.17 9.09
C SER A 109 2.46 4.31 8.37
N GLU A 110 1.14 4.22 8.24
CA GLU A 110 0.36 5.21 7.49
C GLU A 110 -0.02 6.45 8.32
N MET A 111 -0.08 6.33 9.64
CA MET A 111 -0.47 7.46 10.51
C MET A 111 0.74 8.27 10.96
N LYS A 112 0.64 9.60 10.85
CA LYS A 112 1.69 10.57 11.24
C LYS A 112 2.29 10.31 12.63
N ASP A 113 1.44 10.01 13.61
CA ASP A 113 1.82 9.75 15.00
C ASP A 113 1.70 8.24 15.34
N GLY A 114 2.01 7.37 14.37
CA GLY A 114 1.81 5.93 14.47
C GLY A 114 2.52 5.26 15.66
N ASN A 115 3.69 5.76 16.04
CA ASN A 115 4.43 5.31 17.22
C ASN A 115 3.70 5.58 18.55
N MET A 116 2.76 6.53 18.56
CA MET A 116 1.96 6.89 19.74
C MET A 116 0.62 6.11 19.80
N ILE A 117 0.35 5.24 18.83
CA ILE A 117 -0.88 4.45 18.79
C ILE A 117 -0.79 3.23 19.72
N HIS A 118 -1.81 3.08 20.56
CA HIS A 118 -1.90 2.08 21.62
C HIS A 118 -3.32 1.50 21.73
N GLU A 119 -3.51 0.55 22.64
CA GLU A 119 -4.81 -0.06 22.96
C GLU A 119 -5.53 -0.68 21.74
N PHE A 120 -4.76 -1.37 20.90
CA PHE A 120 -5.36 -2.15 19.82
C PHE A 120 -6.26 -3.26 20.39
N SER A 121 -7.50 -3.34 19.90
CA SER A 121 -8.36 -4.50 20.13
C SER A 121 -7.77 -5.76 19.47
N PRO A 122 -8.24 -6.96 19.84
CA PRO A 122 -8.07 -8.12 18.97
C PRO A 122 -8.60 -7.84 17.56
N MET A 123 -8.03 -8.52 16.57
CA MET A 123 -8.50 -8.44 15.19
C MET A 123 -9.87 -9.11 15.07
N GLY A 124 -10.84 -8.36 14.59
CA GLY A 124 -12.16 -8.86 14.23
C GLY A 124 -12.34 -8.89 12.72
N ASN A 125 -13.43 -9.53 12.27
CA ASN A 125 -13.89 -9.47 10.88
C ASN A 125 -15.34 -8.99 10.86
N ARG A 126 -15.65 -8.03 9.99
CA ARG A 126 -16.98 -7.42 9.88
C ARG A 126 -17.20 -6.93 8.46
N GLY A 127 -18.31 -7.31 7.83
CA GLY A 127 -18.62 -6.90 6.45
C GLY A 127 -17.52 -7.27 5.43
N GLY A 128 -16.84 -8.41 5.62
CA GLY A 128 -15.75 -8.86 4.76
C GLY A 128 -14.48 -7.99 4.84
N ALA A 129 -14.33 -7.20 5.89
CA ALA A 129 -13.11 -6.48 6.21
C ALA A 129 -12.57 -6.94 7.56
N ASP A 130 -11.26 -7.10 7.66
CA ASP A 130 -10.58 -7.17 8.95
C ASP A 130 -10.66 -5.78 9.59
N TYR A 131 -10.88 -5.72 10.90
CA TYR A 131 -10.92 -4.45 11.61
C TYR A 131 -10.35 -4.57 13.02
N MET A 132 -9.91 -3.43 13.54
CA MET A 132 -9.41 -3.26 14.91
C MET A 132 -9.78 -1.86 15.38
N THR A 133 -10.09 -1.70 16.66
CA THR A 133 -10.14 -0.38 17.29
C THR A 133 -8.83 -0.08 18.00
N PHE A 134 -8.52 1.21 18.18
CA PHE A 134 -7.31 1.66 18.86
C PHE A 134 -7.44 3.10 19.34
N MET A 135 -6.47 3.54 20.15
CA MET A 135 -6.36 4.91 20.65
C MET A 135 -5.09 5.57 20.08
N THR A 136 -5.21 6.80 19.60
CA THR A 136 -4.04 7.62 19.23
C THR A 136 -3.40 8.26 20.46
N GLY A 137 -2.16 8.73 20.35
CA GLY A 137 -1.49 9.49 21.41
C GLY A 137 -2.24 10.76 21.86
N ALA A 138 -3.07 11.33 20.98
CA ALA A 138 -3.93 12.47 21.28
C ALA A 138 -5.22 12.09 22.02
N GLY A 139 -5.47 10.79 22.24
CA GLY A 139 -6.68 10.27 22.89
C GLY A 139 -7.90 10.18 21.97
N ASN A 140 -7.73 10.26 20.64
CA ASN A 140 -8.81 9.97 19.69
C ASN A 140 -9.07 8.46 19.66
N SER A 141 -10.36 8.09 19.68
CA SER A 141 -10.80 6.71 19.46
C SER A 141 -10.87 6.47 17.96
N CYS A 142 -10.26 5.39 17.49
CA CYS A 142 -10.16 5.09 16.08
C CYS A 142 -10.56 3.65 15.75
N VAL A 143 -10.97 3.45 14.50
CA VAL A 143 -11.13 2.14 13.87
C VAL A 143 -10.24 2.09 12.64
N GLY A 144 -9.47 1.00 12.53
CA GLY A 144 -8.68 0.67 11.36
C GLY A 144 -9.26 -0.56 10.68
N THR A 145 -9.25 -0.58 9.36
CA THR A 145 -9.83 -1.65 8.55
C THR A 145 -8.92 -2.05 7.41
N ARG A 146 -9.01 -3.31 6.99
CA ARG A 146 -8.37 -3.82 5.77
C ARG A 146 -9.29 -4.79 5.04
N ARG A 147 -9.36 -4.68 3.72
CA ARG A 147 -10.09 -5.59 2.83
C ARG A 147 -9.19 -6.00 1.67
N TYR A 148 -9.32 -7.26 1.26
CA TYR A 148 -8.58 -7.84 0.15
C TYR A 148 -9.44 -7.97 -1.11
N GLY A 149 -8.80 -7.79 -2.24
CA GLY A 149 -9.32 -8.23 -3.52
C GLY A 149 -9.13 -9.71 -3.79
N PRO A 150 -9.43 -10.16 -5.01
CA PRO A 150 -9.14 -11.53 -5.42
C PRO A 150 -7.65 -11.85 -5.28
N SER A 151 -7.34 -13.08 -4.87
CA SER A 151 -5.97 -13.59 -4.84
C SER A 151 -5.35 -13.60 -6.24
N GLN A 152 -4.08 -13.24 -6.33
CA GLN A 152 -3.27 -13.27 -7.55
C GLN A 152 -1.82 -13.55 -7.17
N GLY A 153 -1.28 -14.68 -7.66
CA GLY A 153 0.04 -15.15 -7.23
C GLY A 153 0.09 -15.33 -5.71
N ASP A 154 1.12 -14.78 -5.08
CA ASP A 154 1.34 -14.83 -3.63
C ASP A 154 0.63 -13.69 -2.86
N GLY A 155 -0.15 -12.85 -3.54
CA GLY A 155 -0.83 -11.72 -2.95
C GLY A 155 -2.23 -11.52 -3.51
N TYR A 156 -2.63 -10.25 -3.63
CA TYR A 156 -3.97 -9.85 -4.03
C TYR A 156 -3.93 -8.88 -5.20
N LYS A 157 -4.99 -8.85 -6.02
CA LYS A 157 -5.14 -7.82 -7.05
C LYS A 157 -5.17 -6.41 -6.48
N TRP A 158 -5.71 -6.26 -5.27
CA TRP A 158 -5.73 -5.01 -4.55
C TRP A 158 -5.87 -5.24 -3.04
N ILE A 159 -5.43 -4.25 -2.25
CA ILE A 159 -5.66 -4.17 -0.81
C ILE A 159 -6.17 -2.78 -0.49
N LEU A 160 -7.29 -2.71 0.23
CA LEU A 160 -7.91 -1.49 0.71
C LEU A 160 -7.73 -1.38 2.21
N TYR A 161 -7.21 -0.23 2.66
CA TYR A 161 -7.06 0.16 4.04
C TYR A 161 -7.97 1.33 4.37
N GLY A 162 -8.37 1.43 5.62
CA GLY A 162 -9.12 2.57 6.12
C GLY A 162 -8.78 2.87 7.57
N VAL A 163 -8.76 4.15 7.93
CA VAL A 163 -8.77 4.63 9.31
C VAL A 163 -9.83 5.71 9.47
N SER A 164 -10.65 5.60 10.52
CA SER A 164 -11.54 6.65 10.99
C SER A 164 -11.25 6.93 12.45
N CYS A 165 -11.11 8.20 12.81
CA CYS A 165 -10.80 8.64 14.16
C CYS A 165 -11.81 9.69 14.62
N ASP A 166 -12.55 9.35 15.67
CA ASP A 166 -13.44 10.28 16.37
C ASP A 166 -12.64 11.12 17.37
N PRO A 167 -12.97 12.41 17.55
CA PRO A 167 -12.32 13.26 18.53
C PRO A 167 -12.37 12.68 19.95
N ARG A 168 -11.34 12.98 20.75
CA ARG A 168 -11.26 12.59 22.16
C ARG A 168 -12.58 12.80 22.90
N GLY A 169 -12.95 11.80 23.71
CA GLY A 169 -14.16 11.82 24.52
C GLY A 169 -15.39 11.25 23.81
N ARG A 170 -15.29 10.88 22.53
CA ARG A 170 -16.31 10.10 21.82
C ARG A 170 -15.83 8.66 21.65
N THR A 171 -16.70 7.73 22.01
CA THR A 171 -16.48 6.30 21.77
C THR A 171 -17.06 5.95 20.40
N ILE A 172 -16.30 5.20 19.61
CA ILE A 172 -16.80 4.64 18.36
C ILE A 172 -17.82 3.54 18.66
N THR A 173 -19.02 3.69 18.11
CA THR A 173 -20.10 2.70 18.20
C THR A 173 -20.03 1.67 17.08
N ASP A 174 -20.64 0.51 17.29
CA ASP A 174 -20.78 -0.54 16.28
C ASP A 174 -21.38 -0.04 14.96
N ALA A 175 -22.41 0.82 15.03
CA ALA A 175 -23.03 1.39 13.84
C ALA A 175 -22.08 2.32 13.06
N GLN A 176 -21.20 3.04 13.76
CA GLN A 176 -20.16 3.84 13.11
C GLN A 176 -19.11 2.97 12.44
N ILE A 177 -18.74 1.84 13.06
CA ILE A 177 -17.83 0.86 12.46
C ILE A 177 -18.45 0.27 11.19
N ASP A 178 -19.72 -0.14 11.24
CA ASP A 178 -20.45 -0.66 10.08
C ASP A 178 -20.52 0.37 8.95
N GLY A 179 -20.90 1.60 9.26
CA GLY A 179 -20.96 2.69 8.29
C GLY A 179 -19.59 3.00 7.69
N PHE A 180 -18.52 2.95 8.48
CA PHE A 180 -17.15 3.17 8.02
C PHE A 180 -16.68 2.06 7.07
N ILE A 181 -16.91 0.79 7.41
CA ILE A 181 -16.55 -0.38 6.59
C ILE A 181 -17.35 -0.41 5.28
N ALA A 182 -18.63 -0.02 5.34
CA ALA A 182 -19.48 0.07 4.16
C ALA A 182 -19.16 1.30 3.29
N GLY A 183 -18.61 2.36 3.90
CA GLY A 183 -18.35 3.64 3.24
C GLY A 183 -17.30 3.59 2.14
N ALA A 184 -16.39 2.61 2.18
CA ALA A 184 -15.39 2.42 1.12
C ALA A 184 -15.41 1.03 0.50
N SER A 185 -15.33 1.01 -0.82
CA SER A 185 -15.27 -0.22 -1.62
C SER A 185 -14.40 -0.03 -2.85
N TYR A 186 -13.94 -1.14 -3.41
CA TYR A 186 -13.24 -1.16 -4.68
C TYR A 186 -14.24 -1.08 -5.86
N ARG A 187 -14.01 -0.17 -6.80
CA ARG A 187 -14.74 -0.02 -8.08
C ARG A 187 -13.93 -0.67 -9.20
N GLY A 188 -14.03 -1.99 -9.27
CA GLY A 188 -13.53 -2.78 -10.40
C GLY A 188 -14.53 -2.82 -11.54
N SER A 189 -14.01 -2.79 -12.76
CA SER A 189 -14.70 -3.23 -13.98
C SER A 189 -14.32 -4.68 -14.24
#